data_AF-A0A8J9SEI6-F1
#
_entry.id   AF-A0A8J9SEI6-F1
#
_cell.length_a   1.000
_cell.length_b   1.000
_cell.length_c   1.000
_cell.angle_alpha   90.00
_cell.angle_beta   90.00
_cell.angle_gamma   90.00
#
_symmetry.space_group_name_H-M   'P 1'
#
loop_
_entity.id
_entity.type
_entity.pdbx_description
1 polymer ?
#
loop_
_entity_poly.entity_id
_entity_poly.type
_entity_poly.pdbx_seq_one_letter_code
_entity_poly.pdbx_strand_id
1 'polypeptide(L)'
;MASNDGHPAKPPSSHEQLASNLPKEDHDVAGQGTSITSKLLNMGMSATENFAPLKKVCQHVCAFHFYAHDMTRQVEAHHYCSHRSEEMRQCVIYDSDAPGARLIGIEYIISRRLFEALPPEEKKFWHSHNYEARLQPSLAIREKLAHPTHEVMSGQLFAPGVPVTAENMEMQKLVDTYGKTWHTWQVDRGDPLPLGPAQLMMAFTDDGQLREDLVADRDRRYGKNSAELREIRQKKVTPPESVAEGANHWQQTALGQAWQTTMELLKFKK
;
A
#
# COMPACT_ATOMS: atom_id res chain seq x y z
N MET A 1 -21.67 65.22 2.85
CA MET A 1 -20.50 64.42 2.43
C MET A 1 -20.57 63.13 3.25
N ALA A 2 -20.72 61.91 2.74
CA ALA A 2 -20.53 61.36 1.39
C ALA A 2 -21.58 60.27 1.11
N SER A 3 -21.89 60.08 -0.17
CA SER A 3 -22.69 58.97 -0.72
C SER A 3 -21.93 57.65 -0.61
N ASN A 4 -22.65 56.56 -0.30
CA ASN A 4 -22.12 55.21 -0.29
C ASN A 4 -22.58 54.49 -1.56
N ASP A 5 -21.75 54.50 -2.60
CA ASP A 5 -22.02 53.78 -3.85
C ASP A 5 -21.54 52.32 -3.72
N GLY A 6 -22.47 51.44 -3.37
CA GLY A 6 -22.26 49.99 -3.43
C GLY A 6 -22.29 49.50 -4.88
N HIS A 7 -21.12 49.28 -5.48
CA HIS A 7 -21.00 48.48 -6.70
C HIS A 7 -20.92 46.99 -6.34
N PRO A 8 -21.69 46.09 -6.99
CA PRO A 8 -21.52 44.66 -6.82
C PRO A 8 -20.16 44.24 -7.40
N ALA A 9 -19.44 43.39 -6.66
CA ALA A 9 -18.19 42.79 -7.13
C ALA A 9 -18.44 42.06 -8.46
N LYS A 10 -17.63 42.37 -9.46
CA LYS A 10 -17.69 41.75 -10.79
C LYS A 10 -17.44 40.24 -10.64
N PRO A 11 -18.23 39.36 -11.28
CA PRO A 11 -17.91 37.93 -11.27
C PRO A 11 -16.54 37.71 -11.94
N PRO A 12 -15.76 36.73 -11.47
CA PRO A 12 -14.44 36.46 -12.01
C PRO A 12 -14.54 36.19 -13.51
N SER A 13 -13.56 36.69 -14.25
CA SER A 13 -13.48 36.49 -15.69
C SER A 13 -13.38 35.00 -16.02
N SER A 14 -13.80 34.62 -17.24
CA SER A 14 -13.65 33.23 -17.73
C SER A 14 -12.20 32.73 -17.66
N HIS A 15 -11.22 33.63 -17.70
CA HIS A 15 -9.80 33.31 -17.49
C HIS A 15 -9.45 32.95 -16.03
N GLU A 16 -10.08 33.60 -15.04
CA GLU A 16 -9.91 33.25 -13.62
C GLU A 16 -10.59 31.93 -13.27
N GLN A 17 -11.71 31.61 -13.92
CA GLN A 17 -12.38 30.31 -13.78
C GLN A 17 -11.65 29.15 -14.51
N LEU A 18 -10.90 29.44 -15.58
CA LEU A 18 -10.05 28.44 -16.23
C LEU A 18 -8.80 28.13 -15.39
N ALA A 19 -8.22 29.12 -14.71
CA ALA A 19 -7.06 28.92 -13.84
C ALA A 19 -7.38 28.05 -12.61
N SER A 20 -8.63 28.09 -12.11
CA SER A 20 -9.06 27.25 -10.98
C SER A 20 -9.30 25.77 -11.34
N ASN A 21 -9.28 25.41 -12.62
CA ASN A 21 -9.49 24.06 -13.12
C ASN A 21 -8.20 23.37 -13.61
N LEU A 22 -7.05 24.01 -13.46
CA LEU A 22 -5.76 23.35 -13.70
C LEU A 22 -5.43 22.46 -12.48
N PRO A 23 -4.99 21.20 -12.69
CA PRO A 23 -4.45 20.39 -11.60
C PRO A 23 -3.34 21.18 -10.91
N LYS A 24 -3.45 21.35 -9.58
CA LYS A 24 -2.34 21.91 -8.79
C LYS A 24 -1.11 21.04 -9.07
N GLU A 25 -0.01 21.66 -9.49
CA GLU A 25 1.24 20.94 -9.67
C GLU A 25 1.68 20.34 -8.33
N ASP A 26 2.08 19.07 -8.37
CA ASP A 26 2.57 18.36 -7.20
C ASP A 26 3.97 18.90 -6.88
N HIS A 27 4.07 19.75 -5.86
CA HIS A 27 5.28 20.50 -5.53
C HIS A 27 6.38 19.65 -4.87
N ASP A 28 6.17 18.35 -4.71
CA ASP A 28 7.02 17.46 -3.89
C ASP A 28 8.01 16.58 -4.69
N VAL A 29 8.09 16.76 -6.03
CA VAL A 29 9.07 16.06 -6.88
C VAL A 29 10.06 17.04 -7.49
N ALA A 30 11.36 16.72 -7.45
CA ALA A 30 12.39 17.60 -8.02
C ALA A 30 12.30 17.68 -9.55
N GLY A 31 12.42 18.90 -10.07
CA GLY A 31 12.47 19.19 -11.50
C GLY A 31 11.52 20.31 -11.91
N GLN A 32 11.57 20.68 -13.19
CA GLN A 32 10.54 21.56 -13.77
C GLN A 32 9.29 20.73 -14.08
N GLY A 33 8.11 21.33 -13.90
CA GLY A 33 6.85 20.74 -14.32
C GLY A 33 6.83 20.39 -15.81
N THR A 34 5.92 19.52 -16.21
CA THR A 34 5.80 19.12 -17.61
C THR A 34 5.40 20.30 -18.48
N SER A 35 6.24 20.62 -19.49
CA SER A 35 5.99 21.73 -20.41
C SER A 35 4.71 21.53 -21.22
N ILE A 36 4.13 22.61 -21.76
CA ILE A 36 2.96 22.53 -22.67
C ILE A 36 3.26 21.61 -23.86
N THR A 37 4.47 21.71 -24.41
CA THR A 37 4.95 20.85 -25.51
C THR A 37 4.95 19.37 -25.09
N SER A 38 5.46 19.05 -23.90
CA SER A 38 5.45 17.68 -23.36
C SER A 38 4.03 17.18 -23.13
N LYS A 39 3.14 18.00 -22.59
CA LYS A 39 1.73 17.64 -22.37
C LYS A 39 1.03 17.30 -23.69
N LEU A 40 1.22 18.12 -24.73
CA LEU A 40 0.66 17.89 -26.06
C LEU A 40 1.23 16.62 -26.72
N LEU A 41 2.54 16.42 -26.62
CA LEU A 41 3.19 15.20 -27.14
C LEU A 41 2.67 13.95 -26.42
N ASN A 42 2.60 13.97 -25.10
CA ASN A 42 2.10 12.86 -24.28
C ASN A 42 0.64 12.52 -24.64
N MET A 43 -0.20 13.53 -24.91
CA MET A 43 -1.58 13.30 -25.36
C MET A 43 -1.63 12.61 -26.73
N GLY A 44 -0.79 13.05 -27.68
CA GLY A 44 -0.66 12.41 -28.99
C GLY A 44 -0.19 10.97 -28.90
N MET A 45 0.86 10.70 -28.11
CA MET A 45 1.36 9.35 -27.87
C MET A 45 0.31 8.47 -27.19
N SER A 46 -0.40 9.00 -26.19
CA SER A 46 -1.43 8.25 -25.46
C SER A 46 -2.58 7.77 -26.35
N ALA A 47 -2.85 8.48 -27.45
CA ALA A 47 -3.86 8.10 -28.43
C ALA A 47 -3.42 6.97 -29.37
N THR A 48 -2.10 6.79 -29.57
CA THR A 48 -1.54 5.79 -30.50
C THR A 48 -0.91 4.58 -29.82
N GLU A 49 -0.40 4.76 -28.60
CA GLU A 49 0.30 3.71 -27.87
C GLU A 49 -0.67 2.71 -27.24
N ASN A 50 -0.23 1.44 -27.20
CA ASN A 50 -1.02 0.37 -26.62
C ASN A 50 -0.61 0.10 -25.16
N PHE A 51 -1.39 0.63 -24.21
CA PHE A 51 -1.20 0.39 -22.77
C PHE A 51 -1.83 -0.93 -22.27
N ALA A 52 -1.87 -1.98 -23.10
CA ALA A 52 -2.49 -3.25 -22.76
C ALA A 52 -2.06 -3.83 -21.39
N PRO A 53 -0.78 -3.76 -20.97
CA PRO A 53 -0.39 -4.22 -19.63
C PRO A 53 -1.03 -3.42 -18.49
N LEU A 54 -1.08 -2.08 -18.61
CA LEU A 54 -1.68 -1.22 -17.57
C LEU A 54 -3.20 -1.39 -17.51
N LYS A 55 -3.85 -1.64 -18.65
CA LYS A 55 -5.30 -1.95 -18.71
C LYS A 55 -5.69 -3.26 -18.00
N LYS A 56 -4.72 -4.09 -17.57
CA LYS A 56 -4.97 -5.31 -16.78
C LYS A 56 -4.97 -5.06 -15.27
N VAL A 57 -4.64 -3.86 -14.80
CA VAL A 57 -4.87 -3.47 -13.42
C VAL A 57 -6.38 -3.48 -13.17
N CYS A 58 -6.82 -4.33 -12.24
CA CYS A 58 -8.23 -4.59 -11.98
C CYS A 58 -8.62 -4.41 -10.50
N GLN A 59 -7.65 -4.11 -9.64
CA GLN A 59 -7.88 -3.99 -8.21
C GLN A 59 -7.05 -2.86 -7.62
N HIS A 60 -7.67 -2.12 -6.71
CA HIS A 60 -7.02 -1.15 -5.83
C HIS A 60 -7.24 -1.57 -4.38
N VAL A 61 -6.15 -1.75 -3.63
CA VAL A 61 -6.20 -1.90 -2.16
C VAL A 61 -5.23 -0.93 -1.51
N CYS A 62 -5.64 -0.38 -0.37
CA CYS A 62 -4.81 0.45 0.47
C CYS A 62 -4.44 -0.35 1.73
N ALA A 63 -3.16 -0.37 2.05
CA ALA A 63 -2.58 -1.05 3.20
C ALA A 63 -1.43 -0.21 3.77
N PHE A 64 -0.70 -0.76 4.74
CA PHE A 64 0.45 -0.10 5.34
C PHE A 64 1.65 -1.04 5.38
N HIS A 65 2.81 -0.49 5.06
CA HIS A 65 4.07 -1.20 5.11
C HIS A 65 5.02 -0.56 6.11
N PHE A 66 6.00 -1.34 6.56
CA PHE A 66 7.19 -0.81 7.21
C PHE A 66 8.46 -1.40 6.59
N TYR A 67 9.59 -0.72 6.77
CA TYR A 67 10.88 -1.18 6.27
C TYR A 67 11.30 -2.43 7.04
N ALA A 68 11.69 -3.52 6.37
CA ALA A 68 11.93 -4.81 7.04
C ALA A 68 12.88 -4.74 8.25
N HIS A 69 13.81 -3.78 8.26
CA HIS A 69 14.79 -3.54 9.33
C HIS A 69 14.41 -2.40 10.29
N ASP A 70 13.31 -1.68 10.05
CA ASP A 70 12.90 -0.52 10.82
C ASP A 70 11.37 -0.35 10.80
N MET A 71 10.69 -0.91 11.80
CA MET A 71 9.23 -0.82 11.97
C MET A 71 8.76 0.57 12.42
N THR A 72 9.67 1.47 12.82
CA THR A 72 9.29 2.85 13.20
C THR A 72 8.95 3.70 11.97
N ARG A 73 9.41 3.28 10.79
CA ARG A 73 9.17 3.92 9.50
C ARG A 73 8.04 3.21 8.78
N GLN A 74 6.86 3.84 8.79
CA GLN A 74 5.60 3.24 8.33
C GLN A 74 5.02 4.08 7.19
N VAL A 75 4.61 3.41 6.12
CA VAL A 75 4.21 4.03 4.85
C VAL A 75 2.86 3.48 4.43
N GLU A 76 1.91 4.37 4.15
CA GLU A 76 0.65 4.00 3.48
C GLU A 76 0.95 3.62 2.02
N ALA A 77 0.39 2.50 1.58
CA ALA A 77 0.72 1.89 0.30
C ALA A 77 -0.56 1.58 -0.49
N HIS A 78 -0.68 2.20 -1.67
CA HIS A 78 -1.80 2.01 -2.58
C HIS A 78 -1.40 1.04 -3.69
N HIS A 79 -1.90 -0.17 -3.59
CA HIS A 79 -1.60 -1.27 -4.51
C HIS A 79 -2.59 -1.27 -5.66
N TYR A 80 -2.07 -1.18 -6.88
CA TYR A 80 -2.83 -1.32 -8.11
C TYR A 80 -2.43 -2.63 -8.78
N CYS A 81 -3.26 -3.64 -8.58
CA CYS A 81 -2.91 -5.03 -8.86
C CYS A 81 -3.54 -5.52 -10.16
N SER A 82 -2.77 -6.35 -10.87
CA SER A 82 -3.26 -7.21 -11.94
C SER A 82 -3.16 -8.68 -11.50
N HIS A 83 -4.24 -9.44 -11.74
CA HIS A 83 -4.26 -10.87 -11.44
C HIS A 83 -3.66 -11.62 -12.62
N ARG A 84 -2.56 -12.34 -12.40
CA ARG A 84 -1.88 -13.14 -13.43
C ARG A 84 -2.43 -14.55 -13.49
N SER A 85 -2.86 -15.06 -12.35
CA SER A 85 -3.63 -16.28 -12.15
C SER A 85 -4.39 -16.14 -10.82
N GLU A 86 -5.18 -17.16 -10.44
CA GLU A 86 -5.78 -17.23 -9.11
C GLU A 86 -4.74 -17.28 -7.98
N GLU A 87 -3.49 -17.61 -8.29
CA GLU A 87 -2.42 -17.82 -7.31
C GLU A 87 -1.30 -16.78 -7.38
N MET A 88 -1.34 -15.84 -8.33
CA MET A 88 -0.28 -14.86 -8.52
C MET A 88 -0.86 -13.51 -8.93
N ARG A 89 -0.52 -12.49 -8.14
CA ARG A 89 -0.85 -11.09 -8.42
C ARG A 89 0.44 -10.29 -8.45
N GLN A 90 0.42 -9.24 -9.25
CA GLN A 90 1.51 -8.26 -9.30
C GLN A 90 0.90 -6.87 -9.20
N CYS A 91 1.48 -6.04 -8.36
CA CYS A 91 0.98 -4.73 -8.04
C CYS A 91 2.06 -3.67 -8.28
N VAL A 92 1.64 -2.54 -8.85
CA VAL A 92 2.41 -1.30 -8.76
C VAL A 92 1.90 -0.53 -7.55
N ILE A 93 2.80 0.07 -6.78
CA ILE A 93 2.47 0.70 -5.50
C ILE A 93 2.74 2.19 -5.57
N TYR A 94 1.75 2.98 -5.15
CA TYR A 94 1.83 4.42 -5.00
C TYR A 94 1.72 4.84 -3.53
N ASP A 95 2.23 6.02 -3.20
CA ASP A 95 2.13 6.60 -1.85
C ASP A 95 0.77 7.23 -1.53
N SER A 96 -0.07 7.41 -2.55
CA SER A 96 -1.46 7.83 -2.43
C SER A 96 -2.26 7.34 -3.65
N ASP A 97 -3.56 7.58 -3.68
CA ASP A 97 -4.41 7.40 -4.86
C ASP A 97 -4.72 8.71 -5.60
N ALA A 98 -4.02 9.80 -5.26
CA ALA A 98 -4.18 11.09 -5.90
C ALA A 98 -3.54 11.10 -7.32
N PRO A 99 -3.99 11.97 -8.24
CA PRO A 99 -3.45 12.03 -9.60
C PRO A 99 -1.94 12.31 -9.73
N GLY A 100 -1.30 12.86 -8.69
CA GLY A 100 0.13 13.16 -8.64
C GLY A 100 0.98 12.11 -7.91
N ALA A 101 0.36 11.04 -7.42
CA ALA A 101 1.01 10.07 -6.54
C ALA A 101 2.34 9.54 -7.10
N ARG A 102 3.32 9.40 -6.22
CA ARG A 102 4.65 8.89 -6.56
C ARG A 102 4.57 7.37 -6.67
N LEU A 103 5.14 6.81 -7.74
CA LEU A 103 5.37 5.38 -7.84
C LEU A 103 6.46 5.00 -6.82
N ILE A 104 6.06 4.32 -5.75
CA ILE A 104 6.96 3.99 -4.65
C ILE A 104 7.46 2.57 -4.68
N GLY A 105 6.83 1.65 -5.41
CA GLY A 105 7.28 0.26 -5.38
C GLY A 105 6.47 -0.72 -6.19
N ILE A 106 6.75 -2.00 -5.95
CA ILE A 106 6.02 -3.14 -6.49
C ILE A 106 5.80 -4.19 -5.41
N GLU A 107 4.77 -5.00 -5.60
CA GLU A 107 4.55 -6.21 -4.81
C GLU A 107 4.17 -7.37 -5.71
N TYR A 108 4.66 -8.55 -5.32
CA TYR A 108 4.17 -9.83 -5.81
C TYR A 108 3.42 -10.53 -4.70
N ILE A 109 2.21 -10.99 -4.99
CA ILE A 109 1.38 -11.73 -4.04
C ILE A 109 1.16 -13.13 -4.58
N ILE A 110 1.49 -14.15 -3.78
CA ILE A 110 1.31 -15.55 -4.16
C ILE A 110 0.43 -16.32 -3.18
N SER A 111 -0.22 -17.38 -3.66
CA SER A 111 -0.94 -18.33 -2.81
C SER A 111 0.01 -19.00 -1.80
N ARG A 112 -0.55 -19.46 -0.68
CA ARG A 112 0.15 -20.34 0.26
C ARG A 112 0.87 -21.51 -0.42
N ARG A 113 0.20 -22.18 -1.36
CA ARG A 113 0.77 -23.33 -2.09
C ARG A 113 2.07 -22.96 -2.82
N LEU A 114 2.08 -21.81 -3.50
CA LEU A 114 3.28 -21.32 -4.18
C LEU A 114 4.35 -20.87 -3.18
N PHE A 115 3.94 -20.20 -2.09
CA PHE A 115 4.86 -19.78 -1.03
C PHE A 115 5.56 -20.98 -0.38
N GLU A 116 4.82 -22.01 0.01
CA GLU A 116 5.37 -23.22 0.64
C GLU A 116 6.41 -23.92 -0.25
N ALA A 117 6.23 -23.85 -1.57
CA ALA A 117 7.14 -24.40 -2.57
C ALA A 117 8.40 -23.54 -2.85
N LEU A 118 8.50 -22.33 -2.29
CA LEU A 118 9.69 -21.49 -2.45
C LEU A 118 10.91 -22.10 -1.73
N PRO A 119 12.13 -21.88 -2.25
CA PRO A 119 13.34 -22.18 -1.50
C PRO A 119 13.38 -21.45 -0.15
N PRO A 120 13.91 -22.05 0.92
CA PRO A 120 13.97 -21.41 2.24
C PRO A 120 14.63 -20.02 2.26
N GLU A 121 15.66 -19.82 1.43
CA GLU A 121 16.34 -18.53 1.29
C GLU A 121 15.45 -17.43 0.71
N GLU A 122 14.54 -17.80 -0.21
CA GLU A 122 13.62 -16.87 -0.83
C GLU A 122 12.50 -16.47 0.13
N LYS A 123 11.98 -17.40 0.94
CA LYS A 123 10.89 -17.14 1.91
C LYS A 123 11.19 -15.99 2.88
N LYS A 124 12.47 -15.72 3.14
CA LYS A 124 12.96 -14.64 4.02
C LYS A 124 12.49 -13.25 3.61
N PHE A 125 12.12 -13.08 2.33
CA PHE A 125 11.69 -11.81 1.75
C PHE A 125 10.17 -11.65 1.65
N TRP A 126 9.41 -12.58 2.22
CA TRP A 126 7.96 -12.59 2.11
C TRP A 126 7.30 -12.41 3.48
N HIS A 127 6.22 -11.65 3.51
CA HIS A 127 5.33 -11.53 4.66
C HIS A 127 3.99 -12.18 4.37
N SER A 128 3.26 -12.58 5.41
CA SER A 128 1.90 -13.11 5.28
C SER A 128 0.89 -11.98 5.36
N HIS A 129 -0.16 -12.04 4.54
CA HIS A 129 -1.33 -11.15 4.68
C HIS A 129 -2.30 -11.61 5.77
N ASN A 130 -2.05 -12.80 6.31
CA ASN A 130 -2.64 -13.29 7.55
C ASN A 130 -1.77 -12.94 8.77
N TYR A 131 -2.35 -13.04 9.96
CA TYR A 131 -1.55 -13.31 11.15
C TYR A 131 -2.23 -14.28 12.13
N GLU A 132 -1.46 -15.13 12.82
CA GLU A 132 -1.88 -15.98 13.92
C GLU A 132 -1.07 -15.61 15.19
N ALA A 133 -1.73 -15.13 16.25
CA ALA A 133 -1.22 -15.20 17.60
C ALA A 133 -1.69 -16.55 18.11
N ARG A 134 -0.75 -17.46 18.23
CA ARG A 134 -0.98 -18.66 19.02
C ARG A 134 -1.40 -18.24 20.43
N LEU A 135 -2.67 -18.40 20.74
CA LEU A 135 -3.07 -18.75 22.10
C LEU A 135 -2.54 -20.17 22.32
N GLN A 136 -1.46 -20.33 23.08
CA GLN A 136 -1.20 -21.61 23.71
C GLN A 136 -2.42 -21.95 24.59
N PRO A 137 -3.00 -23.16 24.50
CA PRO A 137 -4.04 -23.57 25.41
C PRO A 137 -3.40 -23.99 26.74
N SER A 138 -3.10 -23.03 27.60
CA SER A 138 -3.03 -23.32 29.04
C SER A 138 -4.33 -22.86 29.67
N LEU A 139 -5.06 -23.82 30.22
CA LEU A 139 -6.23 -23.65 31.07
C LEU A 139 -6.14 -22.39 31.96
N ALA A 140 -7.26 -21.68 32.01
CA ALA A 140 -7.64 -20.62 32.95
C ALA A 140 -7.53 -19.17 32.42
N ILE A 141 -8.66 -18.48 32.58
CA ILE A 141 -8.91 -17.05 32.38
C ILE A 141 -9.25 -16.64 30.93
N ARG A 142 -10.49 -16.97 30.55
CA ARG A 142 -11.30 -16.16 29.63
C ARG A 142 -11.59 -14.80 30.27
N GLU A 143 -10.76 -13.78 30.04
CA GLU A 143 -11.20 -12.37 30.03
C GLU A 143 -10.12 -11.42 29.45
N LYS A 144 -9.82 -11.61 28.16
CA LYS A 144 -9.29 -10.62 27.19
C LYS A 144 -8.88 -11.44 25.98
N LEU A 145 -9.84 -11.66 25.07
CA LEU A 145 -9.57 -12.32 23.79
C LEU A 145 -8.65 -11.40 22.98
N ALA A 146 -7.35 -11.65 23.08
CA ALA A 146 -6.40 -11.24 22.06
C ALA A 146 -6.85 -11.87 20.74
N HIS A 147 -7.32 -11.05 19.81
CA HIS A 147 -7.71 -11.49 18.49
C HIS A 147 -6.53 -11.32 17.55
N PRO A 148 -5.81 -12.38 17.19
CA PRO A 148 -4.82 -12.26 16.13
C PRO A 148 -5.48 -12.14 14.79
N THR A 149 -4.90 -11.30 13.92
CA THR A 149 -4.88 -11.34 12.45
C THR A 149 -4.79 -9.88 11.99
N HIS A 150 -3.64 -9.41 11.48
CA HIS A 150 -3.42 -7.97 11.35
C HIS A 150 -3.80 -7.47 9.97
N GLU A 151 -3.00 -7.58 8.93
CA GLU A 151 -3.26 -6.81 7.71
C GLU A 151 -4.69 -6.97 7.12
N VAL A 152 -5.10 -8.20 6.76
CA VAL A 152 -6.43 -8.43 6.20
C VAL A 152 -7.53 -8.35 7.24
N MET A 153 -7.35 -8.85 8.46
CA MET A 153 -8.48 -8.99 9.38
C MET A 153 -8.65 -7.81 10.35
N SER A 154 -7.63 -6.97 10.55
CA SER A 154 -7.69 -5.80 11.45
C SER A 154 -8.47 -4.61 10.90
N GLY A 155 -8.90 -4.65 9.63
CA GLY A 155 -9.45 -3.48 8.94
C GLY A 155 -8.39 -2.58 8.31
N GLN A 156 -7.10 -2.84 8.51
CA GLN A 156 -6.01 -1.98 8.02
C GLN A 156 -5.82 -2.06 6.51
N LEU A 157 -5.97 -3.24 5.89
CA LEU A 157 -6.07 -3.36 4.43
C LEU A 157 -7.52 -3.19 4.00
N PHE A 158 -7.84 -2.41 2.96
CA PHE A 158 -9.21 -2.32 2.41
C PHE A 158 -9.20 -1.93 0.93
N ALA A 159 -10.35 -2.00 0.27
CA ALA A 159 -10.51 -1.64 -1.14
C ALA A 159 -11.30 -0.32 -1.27
N PRO A 160 -10.64 0.81 -1.61
CA PRO A 160 -11.33 2.09 -1.78
C PRO A 160 -12.44 2.04 -2.84
N GLY A 161 -13.59 2.63 -2.54
CA GLY A 161 -14.74 2.69 -3.45
C GLY A 161 -15.46 1.35 -3.70
N VAL A 162 -15.01 0.24 -3.10
CA VAL A 162 -15.65 -1.07 -3.26
C VAL A 162 -16.66 -1.31 -2.12
N PRO A 163 -17.88 -1.80 -2.42
CA PRO A 163 -18.85 -2.17 -1.39
C PRO A 163 -18.30 -3.27 -0.45
N VAL A 164 -18.59 -3.16 0.85
CA VAL A 164 -18.03 -4.05 1.89
C VAL A 164 -18.26 -5.54 1.61
N THR A 165 -19.40 -5.93 1.03
CA THR A 165 -19.65 -7.33 0.65
C THR A 165 -18.65 -7.84 -0.39
N ALA A 166 -18.37 -7.05 -1.43
CA ALA A 166 -17.38 -7.40 -2.45
C ALA A 166 -15.96 -7.32 -1.90
N GLU A 167 -15.67 -6.33 -1.05
CA GLU A 167 -14.40 -6.21 -0.33
C GLU A 167 -14.12 -7.46 0.51
N ASN A 168 -15.09 -7.99 1.24
CA ASN A 168 -14.91 -9.21 2.05
C ASN A 168 -14.65 -10.46 1.21
N MET A 169 -15.28 -10.60 0.04
CA MET A 169 -14.97 -11.69 -0.89
C MET A 169 -13.52 -11.60 -1.38
N GLU A 170 -13.02 -10.39 -1.57
CA GLU A 170 -11.65 -10.14 -1.96
C GLU A 170 -10.67 -10.40 -0.81
N MET A 171 -11.00 -9.95 0.41
CA MET A 171 -10.25 -10.26 1.63
C MET A 171 -10.13 -11.77 1.85
N GLN A 172 -11.19 -12.55 1.56
CA GLN A 172 -11.14 -14.00 1.64
C GLN A 172 -10.13 -14.63 0.69
N LYS A 173 -9.84 -14.00 -0.46
CA LYS A 173 -8.78 -14.45 -1.38
C LYS A 173 -7.40 -14.03 -0.92
N LEU A 174 -7.27 -12.90 -0.25
CA LEU A 174 -5.99 -12.36 0.22
C LEU A 174 -5.54 -12.96 1.55
N VAL A 175 -6.46 -13.42 2.40
CA VAL A 175 -6.13 -13.84 3.77
C VAL A 175 -5.18 -15.03 3.86
N ASP A 176 -5.03 -15.87 2.83
CA ASP A 176 -4.03 -16.97 2.79
C ASP A 176 -3.00 -16.78 1.67
N THR A 177 -2.52 -15.55 1.54
CA THR A 177 -1.50 -15.17 0.55
C THR A 177 -0.30 -14.51 1.20
N TYR A 178 0.80 -14.45 0.44
CA TYR A 178 2.09 -13.97 0.89
C TYR A 178 2.60 -12.90 -0.07
N GLY A 179 3.01 -11.76 0.47
CA GLY A 179 3.51 -10.60 -0.26
C GLY A 179 5.03 -10.50 -0.22
N LYS A 180 5.65 -10.20 -1.37
CA LYS A 180 7.04 -9.74 -1.46
C LYS A 180 7.04 -8.34 -2.03
N THR A 181 7.42 -7.38 -1.20
CA THR A 181 7.25 -5.96 -1.48
C THR A 181 8.58 -5.22 -1.46
N TRP A 182 8.81 -4.44 -2.51
CA TRP A 182 9.99 -3.59 -2.65
C TRP A 182 9.56 -2.15 -2.88
N HIS A 183 9.95 -1.25 -1.98
CA HIS A 183 9.80 0.19 -2.19
C HIS A 183 11.08 0.77 -2.80
N THR A 184 10.97 1.38 -3.98
CA THR A 184 12.03 2.09 -4.69
C THR A 184 12.11 3.57 -4.34
N TRP A 185 11.11 4.14 -3.66
CA TRP A 185 11.12 5.53 -3.20
C TRP A 185 10.79 5.61 -1.71
N GLN A 186 11.69 6.19 -0.91
CA GLN A 186 11.52 6.40 0.53
C GLN A 186 10.83 7.73 0.82
N VAL A 187 9.54 7.81 0.51
CA VAL A 187 8.75 9.06 0.60
C VAL A 187 8.64 9.62 2.02
N ASP A 188 8.76 8.76 3.03
CA ASP A 188 8.75 9.13 4.45
C ASP A 188 9.97 9.97 4.87
N ARG A 189 11.07 9.92 4.11
CA ARG A 189 12.24 10.80 4.31
C ARG A 189 12.06 12.19 3.71
N GLY A 190 11.03 12.40 2.90
CA GLY A 190 10.85 13.63 2.13
C GLY A 190 11.82 13.77 0.95
N ASP A 191 12.42 12.67 0.48
CA ASP A 191 13.33 12.72 -0.67
C ASP A 191 12.55 13.14 -1.94
N PRO A 192 13.04 14.12 -2.71
CA PRO A 192 12.34 14.62 -3.90
C PRO A 192 12.54 13.74 -5.15
N LEU A 193 13.34 12.67 -5.03
CA LEU A 193 13.61 11.65 -6.06
C LEU A 193 13.77 10.27 -5.38
N PRO A 194 13.62 9.15 -6.12
CA PRO A 194 13.81 7.80 -5.58
C PRO A 194 15.30 7.49 -5.38
N LEU A 195 15.84 7.87 -4.21
CA LEU A 195 17.25 7.71 -3.89
C LEU A 195 17.56 6.34 -3.24
N GLY A 196 18.70 5.77 -3.61
CA GLY A 196 19.24 4.54 -3.01
C GLY A 196 18.65 3.24 -3.58
N PRO A 197 19.03 2.08 -3.01
CA PRO A 197 18.50 0.80 -3.45
C PRO A 197 17.05 0.61 -3.02
N ALA A 198 16.32 -0.24 -3.76
CA ALA A 198 14.99 -0.69 -3.38
C ALA A 198 15.00 -1.31 -1.97
N GLN A 199 14.05 -0.96 -1.12
CA GLN A 199 13.97 -1.43 0.25
C GLN A 199 12.93 -2.55 0.38
N LEU A 200 13.31 -3.64 1.05
CA LEU A 200 12.39 -4.70 1.45
C LEU A 200 11.39 -4.14 2.45
N MET A 201 10.11 -4.39 2.18
CA MET A 201 9.00 -3.97 3.02
C MET A 201 8.27 -5.18 3.60
N MET A 202 7.69 -4.99 4.78
CA MET A 202 6.92 -5.99 5.50
C MET A 202 5.58 -5.42 5.93
N ALA A 203 4.63 -6.31 6.23
CA ALA A 203 3.33 -5.97 6.79
C ALA A 203 3.28 -6.26 8.30
N PHE A 204 2.37 -5.56 8.98
CA PHE A 204 2.17 -5.66 10.42
C PHE A 204 1.55 -7.00 10.79
N THR A 205 2.09 -7.59 11.85
CA THR A 205 1.70 -8.91 12.35
C THR A 205 1.13 -8.87 13.76
N ASP A 206 1.20 -7.75 14.50
CA ASP A 206 0.59 -7.63 15.83
C ASP A 206 -0.11 -6.28 16.07
N ASP A 207 -1.04 -6.30 17.04
CA ASP A 207 -1.76 -5.12 17.48
C ASP A 207 -0.77 -4.17 18.16
N GLY A 208 -0.93 -2.87 17.95
CA GLY A 208 -0.03 -1.85 18.49
C GLY A 208 1.30 -1.69 17.73
N GLN A 209 1.53 -2.43 16.64
CA GLN A 209 2.70 -2.20 15.78
C GLN A 209 2.49 -1.02 14.81
N LEU A 210 1.32 -0.95 14.16
CA LEU A 210 0.96 0.17 13.28
C LEU A 210 0.55 1.38 14.11
N ARG A 211 1.05 2.57 13.75
CA ARG A 211 0.69 3.81 14.44
C ARG A 211 -0.79 4.15 14.23
N GLU A 212 -1.48 4.43 15.32
CA GLU A 212 -2.92 4.71 15.30
C GLU A 212 -3.28 6.00 14.55
N ASP A 213 -2.39 6.98 14.55
CA ASP A 213 -2.58 8.26 13.84
C ASP A 213 -2.64 8.07 12.32
N LEU A 214 -1.81 7.18 11.76
CA LEU A 214 -1.85 6.80 10.34
C LEU A 214 -3.18 6.16 9.96
N VAL A 215 -3.66 5.22 10.78
CA VAL A 215 -4.95 4.55 10.55
C VAL A 215 -6.10 5.56 10.62
N ALA A 216 -6.09 6.42 11.64
CA ALA A 216 -7.12 7.44 11.82
C ALA A 216 -7.12 8.49 10.71
N ASP A 217 -5.94 8.87 10.20
CA ASP A 217 -5.79 9.75 9.03
C ASP A 217 -6.42 9.16 7.78
N ARG A 218 -6.04 7.93 7.46
CA ARG A 218 -6.60 7.16 6.34
C ARG A 218 -8.11 7.03 6.49
N ASP A 219 -8.58 6.53 7.63
CA ASP A 219 -10.01 6.27 7.87
C ASP A 219 -10.85 7.53 7.68
N ARG A 220 -10.35 8.68 8.15
CA ARG A 220 -10.99 9.99 7.93
C ARG A 220 -11.04 10.37 6.44
N ARG A 221 -9.95 10.17 5.69
CA ARG A 221 -9.91 10.45 4.24
C ARG A 221 -10.91 9.63 3.44
N TYR A 222 -11.13 8.38 3.83
CA TYR A 222 -11.99 7.45 3.09
C TYR A 222 -13.40 7.26 3.69
N GLY A 223 -13.71 7.91 4.80
CA GLY A 223 -14.96 7.69 5.53
C GLY A 223 -15.12 6.23 5.98
N LYS A 224 -14.02 5.61 6.42
CA LYS A 224 -13.96 4.21 6.86
C LYS A 224 -13.77 4.15 8.38
N ASN A 225 -14.03 2.97 8.94
CA ASN A 225 -13.73 2.65 10.32
C ASN A 225 -13.07 1.27 10.37
N SER A 226 -11.77 1.24 10.65
CA SER A 226 -10.98 0.01 10.67
C SER A 226 -11.45 -0.96 11.77
N ALA A 227 -11.90 -0.45 12.92
CA ALA A 227 -12.45 -1.29 13.98
C ALA A 227 -13.76 -1.96 13.55
N GLU A 228 -14.64 -1.24 12.85
CA GLU A 228 -15.86 -1.81 12.28
C GLU A 228 -15.54 -2.87 11.21
N LEU A 229 -14.60 -2.58 10.31
CA LEU A 229 -14.13 -3.55 9.32
C LEU A 229 -13.56 -4.81 9.98
N ARG A 230 -12.82 -4.67 11.09
CA ARG A 230 -12.34 -5.80 11.88
C ARG A 230 -13.48 -6.68 12.37
N GLU A 231 -14.49 -6.09 13.00
CA GLU A 231 -15.66 -6.83 13.49
C GLU A 231 -16.44 -7.53 12.37
N ILE A 232 -16.56 -6.89 11.21
CA ILE A 232 -17.20 -7.47 10.03
C ILE A 232 -16.39 -8.68 9.55
N ARG A 233 -15.06 -8.54 9.42
CA ARG A 233 -14.19 -9.57 8.87
C ARG A 233 -14.11 -10.80 9.77
N GLN A 234 -14.13 -10.63 11.09
CA GLN A 234 -14.26 -11.75 12.04
C GLN A 234 -15.49 -12.64 11.77
N LYS A 235 -16.54 -12.11 11.14
CA LYS A 235 -17.77 -12.84 10.82
C LYS A 235 -17.85 -13.31 9.36
N LYS A 236 -17.00 -12.79 8.48
CA LYS A 236 -17.16 -12.90 7.02
C LYS A 236 -15.94 -13.48 6.30
N VAL A 237 -14.78 -13.48 6.95
CA VAL A 237 -13.53 -14.00 6.39
C VAL A 237 -13.05 -15.13 7.29
N THR A 238 -12.70 -16.26 6.67
CA THR A 238 -12.11 -17.42 7.33
C THR A 238 -10.61 -17.42 7.05
N PRO A 239 -9.76 -17.04 8.03
CA PRO A 239 -8.32 -17.12 7.87
C PRO A 239 -7.83 -18.58 7.93
N PRO A 240 -6.64 -18.90 7.38
CA PRO A 240 -6.01 -20.19 7.60
C PRO A 240 -5.65 -20.37 9.08
N GLU A 241 -5.55 -21.62 9.54
CA GLU A 241 -5.25 -21.94 10.96
C GLU A 241 -3.90 -21.38 11.41
N SER A 242 -2.90 -21.40 10.52
CA SER A 242 -1.56 -20.90 10.83
C SER A 242 -0.92 -20.20 9.64
N VAL A 243 0.04 -19.33 9.92
CA VAL A 243 0.97 -18.82 8.90
C VAL A 243 1.89 -19.95 8.43
N ALA A 244 2.24 -19.99 7.15
CA ALA A 244 3.18 -20.96 6.61
C ALA A 244 4.61 -20.69 7.12
N GLU A 245 5.34 -21.77 7.39
CA GLU A 245 6.70 -21.69 7.93
C GLU A 245 7.64 -20.92 6.98
N GLY A 246 8.43 -20.03 7.57
CA GLY A 246 9.45 -19.23 6.88
C GLY A 246 8.98 -17.83 6.45
N ALA A 247 7.69 -17.51 6.55
CA ALA A 247 7.18 -16.16 6.34
C ALA A 247 7.51 -15.25 7.53
N ASN A 248 7.39 -13.93 7.34
CA ASN A 248 7.59 -12.92 8.38
C ASN A 248 8.95 -13.05 9.08
N HIS A 249 10.01 -13.38 8.32
CA HIS A 249 11.32 -13.68 8.89
C HIS A 249 11.91 -12.52 9.73
N TRP A 250 11.47 -11.28 9.51
CA TRP A 250 11.81 -10.13 10.34
C TRP A 250 11.43 -10.31 11.83
N GLN A 251 10.47 -11.18 12.16
CA GLN A 251 10.08 -11.50 13.54
C GLN A 251 11.08 -12.44 14.25
N GLN A 252 12.04 -13.02 13.53
CA GLN A 252 13.05 -13.90 14.13
C GLN A 252 14.11 -13.06 14.85
N THR A 253 13.76 -12.61 16.05
CA THR A 253 14.49 -11.62 16.86
C THR A 253 15.72 -12.13 17.59
N ALA A 254 16.11 -13.40 17.44
CA ALA A 254 17.22 -14.00 18.17
C ALA A 254 18.55 -13.23 18.05
N LEU A 255 18.71 -12.42 17.00
CA LEU A 255 19.87 -11.56 16.77
C LEU A 255 19.54 -10.07 16.59
N GLY A 256 18.26 -9.66 16.68
CA GLY A 256 17.85 -8.29 16.36
C GLY A 256 18.19 -7.85 14.94
N GLN A 257 18.17 -8.79 13.99
CA GLN A 257 18.58 -8.59 12.60
C GLN A 257 17.41 -8.81 11.64
N ALA A 258 17.42 -8.10 10.53
CA ALA A 258 16.46 -8.28 9.44
C ALA A 258 17.16 -8.21 8.08
N TRP A 259 16.54 -8.77 7.06
CA TRP A 259 17.04 -8.73 5.69
C TRP A 259 16.75 -7.38 5.07
N GLN A 260 17.74 -6.84 4.35
CA GLN A 260 17.61 -5.65 3.53
C GLN A 260 18.53 -5.76 2.31
N THR A 261 18.23 -4.99 1.27
CA THR A 261 19.11 -4.86 0.11
C THR A 261 20.37 -4.06 0.45
N THR A 262 21.45 -4.40 -0.24
CA THR A 262 22.66 -3.61 -0.29
C THR A 262 23.13 -3.51 -1.74
N MET A 263 23.80 -2.42 -2.08
CA MET A 263 24.44 -2.25 -3.39
C MET A 263 25.86 -2.78 -3.32
N GLU A 264 26.18 -3.75 -4.16
CA GLU A 264 27.51 -4.37 -4.21
C GLU A 264 28.19 -4.14 -5.57
N LEU A 265 29.50 -3.90 -5.54
CA LEU A 265 30.28 -3.79 -6.76
C LEU A 265 30.59 -5.20 -7.29
N LEU A 266 29.92 -5.58 -8.37
CA LEU A 266 30.13 -6.87 -9.03
C LEU A 266 31.02 -6.74 -10.26
N LYS A 267 31.78 -7.79 -10.56
CA LYS A 267 32.57 -7.86 -11.80
C LYS A 267 31.62 -7.85 -13.00
N PHE A 268 31.73 -6.82 -13.84
CA PHE A 268 30.99 -6.74 -15.10
C PHE A 268 31.41 -7.88 -16.03
N LYS A 269 30.45 -8.72 -16.42
CA LYS A 269 30.64 -9.79 -17.42
C LYS A 269 30.30 -9.21 -18.80
N LYS A 270 31.24 -9.33 -19.73
CA LYS A 270 31.05 -9.01 -21.15
C LYS A 270 30.66 -10.25 -21.92
#